data_AF-V9GAX1-F1
#
_entry.id   AF-V9GAX1-F1
#
_cell.length_a   1.000
_cell.length_b   1.000
_cell.length_c   1.000
_cell.angle_alpha   90.00
_cell.angle_beta   90.00
_cell.angle_gamma   90.00
#
_symmetry.space_group_name_H-M   'P 1'
#
loop_
_entity.id
_entity.type
_entity.pdbx_description
1 polymer ?
#
loop_
_entity_poly.entity_id
_entity_poly.type
_entity_poly.pdbx_seq_one_letter_code
_entity_poly.pdbx_strand_id
1 'polypeptide(L)'
;MMEHEQSEYPITDSVPILGSTEMTQAAQGPTCIVGVGASAGGLAALEVFFDHMPSDVGLAFIVVQHLSPDYKSLLGEILRKYTVMPIVEAEHDMPIQSNHIYLIPPGKMMTMKEGRLQLTETVKHPAVHMSIDMFFRSLAANYGNRAVAIVLSGTGADGSNGIMDIKEAGGLVIAQDSQTAKFDGMPNSAKMTGKVDDVLSPKQMPERLIQHMRGFGVVNLSSNQEQLTTEQLIQLILRRSGRIAELILRITNETVCCVESNAVWS
;
A
#
# COMPACT_ATOMS: atom_id res chain seq x y z
N MET A 1 36.79 77.27 23.19
CA MET A 1 38.11 77.06 22.55
C MET A 1 38.23 75.56 22.33
N MET A 2 38.59 75.18 21.09
CA MET A 2 39.29 73.95 20.67
C MET A 2 39.75 73.03 21.82
N GLU A 3 39.64 71.69 21.76
CA GLU A 3 40.06 70.84 20.65
C GLU A 3 39.62 69.36 20.86
N HIS A 4 39.66 68.62 19.76
CA HIS A 4 39.43 67.18 19.62
C HIS A 4 40.52 66.32 20.28
N GLU A 5 40.18 65.11 20.76
CA GLU A 5 41.03 63.94 20.57
C GLU A 5 40.22 62.62 20.54
N GLN A 6 40.63 61.73 19.65
CA GLN A 6 39.93 60.54 19.16
C GLN A 6 40.14 59.31 20.05
N SER A 7 39.18 58.38 20.04
CA SER A 7 39.45 56.95 20.25
C SER A 7 38.47 56.12 19.42
N GLU A 8 39.02 55.45 18.41
CA GLU A 8 38.37 54.50 17.52
C GLU A 8 37.82 53.29 18.29
N TYR A 9 36.64 52.81 17.89
CA TYR A 9 36.24 51.42 18.08
C TYR A 9 35.71 50.87 16.74
N PRO A 10 36.23 49.73 16.26
CA PRO A 10 35.95 49.24 14.91
C PRO A 10 34.56 48.63 14.79
N ILE A 11 33.97 48.83 13.62
CA ILE A 11 32.75 48.19 13.13
C ILE A 11 33.09 46.73 12.81
N THR A 12 32.42 45.77 13.44
CA THR A 12 32.35 44.41 12.93
C THR A 12 30.89 44.02 12.73
N ASP A 13 30.47 44.13 11.48
CA ASP A 13 29.36 43.38 10.90
C ASP A 13 29.67 41.89 10.97
N SER A 14 28.81 41.13 11.66
CA SER A 14 28.31 39.82 11.20
C SER A 14 27.64 39.10 12.36
N VAL A 15 26.31 39.26 12.45
CA VAL A 15 25.46 38.26 13.11
C VAL A 15 25.63 36.96 12.32
N PRO A 16 25.99 35.82 12.94
CA PRO A 16 26.09 34.57 12.21
C PRO A 16 24.70 34.20 11.69
N ILE A 17 24.54 34.27 10.37
CA ILE A 17 23.41 33.69 9.65
C ILE A 17 23.45 32.20 9.95
N LEU A 18 22.43 31.70 10.67
CA LEU A 18 22.23 30.26 10.85
C LEU A 18 22.28 29.62 9.47
N GLY A 19 23.33 28.81 9.27
CA GLY A 19 23.53 28.04 8.07
C GLY A 19 22.27 27.25 7.77
N SER A 20 21.90 27.29 6.49
CA SER A 20 20.98 26.37 5.85
C SER A 20 21.25 24.94 6.32
N THR A 21 20.45 24.48 7.28
CA THR A 21 20.23 23.04 7.44
C THR A 21 19.57 22.57 6.15
N GLU A 22 20.40 22.17 5.19
CA GLU A 22 20.05 21.07 4.31
C GLU A 22 19.64 19.93 5.23
N MET A 23 18.33 19.82 5.47
CA MET A 23 17.77 18.63 6.08
C MET A 23 18.09 17.50 5.11
N THR A 24 19.16 16.76 5.41
CA THR A 24 19.47 15.49 4.80
C THR A 24 18.20 14.67 4.90
N GLN A 25 17.53 14.45 3.76
CA GLN A 25 16.31 13.68 3.69
C GLN A 25 16.67 12.26 4.11
N ALA A 26 16.47 11.95 5.39
CA ALA A 26 16.54 10.59 5.90
C ALA A 26 15.72 9.71 4.96
N ALA A 27 16.25 8.56 4.57
CA ALA A 27 15.58 7.61 3.70
C ALA A 27 14.29 7.13 4.36
N GLN A 28 13.21 7.91 4.22
CA GLN A 28 11.88 7.56 4.68
C GLN A 28 11.44 6.40 3.81
N GLY A 29 11.10 5.26 4.43
CA GLY A 29 10.54 4.10 3.73
C GLY A 29 9.29 4.47 2.93
N PRO A 30 8.79 3.56 2.08
CA PRO A 30 7.70 3.88 1.17
C PRO A 30 6.48 4.40 1.91
N THR A 31 5.90 5.49 1.41
CA THR A 31 4.71 6.07 2.04
C THR A 31 3.51 5.13 1.96
N CYS A 32 3.48 4.22 0.99
CA CYS A 32 2.43 3.24 0.81
C CYS A 32 3.02 1.93 0.28
N ILE A 33 2.50 0.81 0.79
CA ILE A 33 2.86 -0.53 0.34
C ILE A 33 1.65 -1.18 -0.31
N VAL A 34 1.87 -1.69 -1.51
CA VAL A 34 0.89 -2.45 -2.29
C VAL A 34 1.22 -3.94 -2.16
N GLY A 35 0.42 -4.66 -1.36
CA GLY A 35 0.42 -6.11 -1.36
C GLY A 35 -0.38 -6.64 -2.56
N VAL A 36 0.23 -7.51 -3.36
CA VAL A 36 -0.40 -8.12 -4.53
C VAL A 36 -0.49 -9.62 -4.32
N GLY A 37 -1.71 -10.13 -4.16
CA GLY A 37 -2.00 -11.55 -4.05
C GLY A 37 -2.40 -12.15 -5.39
N ALA A 38 -1.75 -13.25 -5.79
CA ALA A 38 -1.99 -13.88 -7.08
C ALA A 38 -1.77 -15.41 -7.03
N SER A 39 -2.45 -16.15 -7.91
CA SER A 39 -2.34 -17.62 -7.98
C SER A 39 -2.41 -18.08 -9.44
N ALA A 40 -3.28 -19.03 -9.79
CA ALA A 40 -3.48 -19.49 -11.16
C ALA A 40 -3.85 -18.32 -12.10
N GLY A 41 -3.09 -18.16 -13.19
CA GLY A 41 -3.26 -17.04 -14.14
C GLY A 41 -2.76 -15.68 -13.63
N GLY A 42 -2.21 -15.63 -12.41
CA GLY A 42 -1.66 -14.41 -11.80
C GLY A 42 -0.54 -13.77 -12.60
N LEU A 43 0.36 -14.56 -13.19
CA LEU A 43 1.47 -14.05 -14.00
C LEU A 43 0.99 -13.12 -15.13
N ALA A 44 0.03 -13.55 -15.95
CA ALA A 44 -0.49 -12.73 -17.05
C ALA A 44 -1.13 -11.43 -16.54
N ALA A 45 -1.77 -11.46 -15.37
CA ALA A 45 -2.30 -10.25 -14.74
C ALA A 45 -1.18 -9.32 -14.25
N LEU A 46 -0.11 -9.87 -13.66
CA LEU A 46 1.06 -9.11 -13.21
C LEU A 46 1.83 -8.49 -14.38
N GLU A 47 1.99 -9.20 -15.49
CA GLU A 47 2.60 -8.67 -16.72
C GLU A 47 1.86 -7.42 -17.19
N VAL A 48 0.53 -7.51 -17.36
CA VAL A 48 -0.29 -6.37 -17.78
C VAL A 48 -0.26 -5.23 -16.76
N PHE A 49 -0.31 -5.56 -15.46
CA PHE A 49 -0.26 -4.57 -14.38
C PHE A 49 1.03 -3.77 -14.41
N PHE A 50 2.19 -4.45 -14.42
CA PHE A 50 3.50 -3.79 -14.36
C PHE A 50 3.88 -3.10 -15.66
N ASP A 51 3.42 -3.59 -16.82
CA ASP A 51 3.58 -2.92 -18.13
C ASP A 51 2.96 -1.51 -18.15
N HIS A 52 1.93 -1.29 -17.33
CA HIS A 52 1.23 -0.01 -17.22
C HIS A 52 1.59 0.79 -15.96
N MET A 53 2.45 0.26 -15.08
CA MET A 53 2.80 0.89 -13.81
C MET A 53 4.08 1.74 -13.96
N PRO A 54 4.01 3.07 -13.77
CA PRO A 54 5.22 3.89 -13.78
C PRO A 54 6.17 3.49 -12.64
N SER A 55 7.47 3.57 -12.89
CA SER A 55 8.50 3.04 -11.99
C SER A 55 8.86 3.99 -10.84
N ASP A 56 8.41 5.24 -10.84
CA ASP A 56 8.88 6.31 -9.96
C ASP A 56 7.75 6.99 -9.17
N VAL A 57 6.73 6.22 -8.77
CA VAL A 57 5.54 6.73 -8.06
C VAL A 57 5.66 6.73 -6.53
N GLY A 58 6.79 6.30 -5.97
CA GLY A 58 7.05 6.23 -4.54
C GLY A 58 6.42 5.02 -3.83
N LEU A 59 5.80 4.10 -4.57
CA LEU A 59 5.18 2.88 -4.06
C LEU A 59 6.16 1.72 -3.96
N ALA A 60 5.97 0.84 -2.99
CA ALA A 60 6.63 -0.48 -2.99
C ALA A 60 5.60 -1.58 -3.22
N PHE A 61 5.96 -2.58 -4.02
CA PHE A 61 5.10 -3.70 -4.38
C PHE A 61 5.60 -4.98 -3.75
N ILE A 62 4.75 -5.66 -2.99
CA ILE A 62 5.06 -6.96 -2.40
C ILE A 62 4.16 -8.00 -3.04
N VAL A 63 4.74 -8.86 -3.89
CA VAL A 63 4.00 -9.85 -4.68
C VAL A 63 4.04 -11.20 -3.98
N VAL A 64 2.88 -11.61 -3.48
CA VAL A 64 2.62 -12.92 -2.89
C VAL A 64 1.92 -13.77 -3.94
N GLN A 65 2.72 -14.44 -4.75
CA GLN A 65 2.27 -15.39 -5.77
C GLN A 65 2.31 -16.80 -5.18
N HIS A 66 1.24 -17.58 -5.35
CA HIS A 66 1.31 -19.02 -5.10
C HIS A 66 2.28 -19.68 -6.08
N LEU A 67 3.36 -20.25 -5.55
CA LEU A 67 4.43 -20.91 -6.28
C LEU A 67 4.57 -22.36 -5.81
N SER A 68 4.92 -23.27 -6.72
CA SER A 68 5.34 -24.62 -6.31
C SER A 68 6.69 -24.51 -5.59
N PRO A 69 6.88 -25.19 -4.44
CA PRO A 69 8.15 -25.21 -3.73
C PRO A 69 9.23 -26.03 -4.47
N ASP A 70 8.84 -26.87 -5.43
CA ASP A 70 9.72 -27.82 -6.09
C ASP A 70 10.50 -27.20 -7.26
N TYR A 71 10.15 -25.98 -7.68
CA TYR A 71 10.73 -25.32 -8.84
C TYR A 71 11.23 -23.93 -8.48
N LYS A 72 12.38 -23.55 -9.07
CA LYS A 72 12.85 -22.17 -9.04
C LYS A 72 11.80 -21.28 -9.70
N SER A 73 11.44 -20.19 -9.04
CA SER A 73 10.55 -19.18 -9.63
C SER A 73 11.27 -18.42 -10.74
N LEU A 74 10.67 -18.37 -11.92
CA LEU A 74 11.10 -17.50 -13.02
C LEU A 74 10.34 -16.17 -13.04
N LEU A 75 9.49 -15.91 -12.03
CA LEU A 75 8.61 -14.75 -11.99
C LEU A 75 9.39 -13.44 -12.15
N GLY A 76 10.49 -13.27 -11.42
CA GLY A 76 11.31 -12.07 -11.51
C GLY A 76 11.99 -11.89 -12.88
N GLU A 77 12.41 -12.97 -13.53
CA GLU A 77 13.01 -12.91 -14.87
C GLU A 77 11.98 -12.52 -15.93
N ILE A 78 10.73 -12.97 -15.78
CA ILE A 78 9.64 -12.63 -16.69
C ILE A 78 9.20 -11.18 -16.49
N LEU A 79 8.97 -10.76 -15.24
CA LEU A 79 8.47 -9.41 -14.95
C LEU A 79 9.44 -8.30 -15.33
N ARG A 80 10.76 -8.56 -15.36
CA ARG A 80 11.76 -7.58 -15.86
C ARG A 80 11.54 -7.15 -17.31
N LYS A 81 10.75 -7.88 -18.10
CA LYS A 81 10.39 -7.48 -19.47
C LYS A 81 9.33 -6.37 -19.51
N TYR A 82 8.60 -6.18 -18.42
CA TYR A 82 7.42 -5.32 -18.34
C TYR A 82 7.63 -4.11 -17.41
N THR A 83 8.76 -4.03 -16.72
CA THR A 83 9.06 -2.89 -15.85
C THR A 83 10.56 -2.70 -15.67
N VAL A 84 10.95 -1.46 -15.41
CA VAL A 84 12.32 -1.06 -15.04
C VAL A 84 12.51 -0.95 -13.53
N MET A 85 11.45 -1.14 -12.72
CA MET A 85 11.58 -1.19 -11.27
C MET A 85 12.51 -2.34 -10.86
N PRO A 86 13.43 -2.14 -9.90
CA PRO A 86 14.22 -3.22 -9.36
C PRO A 86 13.32 -4.32 -8.78
N ILE A 87 13.57 -5.56 -9.21
CA ILE A 87 12.86 -6.75 -8.74
C ILE A 87 13.80 -7.59 -7.89
N VAL A 88 13.42 -7.78 -6.63
CA VAL A 88 14.21 -8.46 -5.61
C VAL A 88 13.40 -9.63 -5.06
N GLU A 89 14.02 -10.80 -4.92
CA GLU A 89 13.45 -11.89 -4.14
C GLU A 89 13.61 -11.55 -2.66
N ALA A 90 12.53 -11.61 -1.89
CA ALA A 90 12.54 -11.14 -0.51
C ALA A 90 13.42 -12.03 0.38
N GLU A 91 14.16 -11.41 1.30
CA GLU A 91 14.92 -12.10 2.34
C GLU A 91 14.34 -11.80 3.73
N HIS A 92 14.65 -12.66 4.70
CA HIS A 92 14.24 -12.43 6.08
C HIS A 92 14.86 -11.14 6.63
N ASP A 93 14.03 -10.35 7.33
CA ASP A 93 14.37 -9.05 7.89
C ASP A 93 14.76 -7.98 6.85
N MET A 94 14.35 -8.15 5.59
CA MET A 94 14.69 -7.21 4.52
C MET A 94 13.92 -5.88 4.66
N PRO A 95 14.60 -4.72 4.61
CA PRO A 95 13.94 -3.42 4.57
C PRO A 95 13.29 -3.14 3.21
N ILE A 96 12.19 -2.40 3.23
CA ILE A 96 11.40 -2.10 2.02
C ILE A 96 11.74 -0.69 1.53
N GLN A 97 11.99 -0.56 0.23
CA GLN A 97 12.30 0.68 -0.47
C GLN A 97 11.17 1.03 -1.44
N SER A 98 10.93 2.33 -1.63
CA SER A 98 10.07 2.81 -2.71
C SER A 98 10.58 2.39 -4.07
N ASN A 99 9.68 2.31 -5.04
CA ASN A 99 9.95 2.01 -6.44
C ASN A 99 10.57 0.62 -6.67
N HIS A 100 10.30 -0.32 -5.77
CA HIS A 100 10.80 -1.69 -5.81
C HIS A 100 9.66 -2.72 -5.83
N ILE A 101 9.94 -3.87 -6.43
CA ILE A 101 9.08 -5.04 -6.43
C ILE A 101 9.79 -6.16 -5.65
N TYR A 102 9.12 -6.66 -4.63
CA TYR A 102 9.60 -7.76 -3.79
C TYR A 102 8.77 -9.01 -4.07
N LEU A 103 9.42 -10.12 -4.37
CA LEU A 103 8.77 -11.39 -4.67
C LEU A 103 8.93 -12.36 -3.50
N ILE A 104 7.86 -13.05 -3.15
CA ILE A 104 7.94 -14.18 -2.21
C ILE A 104 8.80 -15.31 -2.80
N PRO A 105 9.78 -15.87 -2.06
CA PRO A 105 10.51 -17.06 -2.50
C PRO A 105 9.62 -18.33 -2.44
N PRO A 106 9.88 -19.33 -3.31
CA PRO A 106 9.21 -20.62 -3.21
C PRO A 106 9.39 -21.28 -1.83
N GLY A 107 8.33 -21.95 -1.34
CA GLY A 107 8.38 -22.70 -0.08
C GLY A 107 8.46 -21.84 1.20
N LYS A 108 8.27 -20.52 1.08
CA LYS A 108 8.24 -19.59 2.19
C LYS A 108 6.84 -19.03 2.44
N MET A 109 6.67 -18.58 3.68
CA MET A 109 5.63 -17.66 4.11
C MET A 109 6.26 -16.29 4.30
N MET A 110 5.53 -15.24 3.92
CA MET A 110 6.02 -13.86 4.04
C MET A 110 4.98 -13.00 4.78
N THR A 111 5.46 -12.23 5.74
CA THR A 111 4.69 -11.25 6.52
C THR A 111 5.50 -9.97 6.67
N MET A 112 4.96 -8.98 7.35
CA MET A 112 5.67 -7.74 7.67
C MET A 112 5.66 -7.47 9.17
N LYS A 113 6.78 -6.95 9.67
CA LYS A 113 6.93 -6.46 11.04
C LYS A 113 7.88 -5.27 11.05
N GLU A 114 7.47 -4.17 11.68
CA GLU A 114 8.30 -2.96 11.87
C GLU A 114 8.88 -2.42 10.54
N GLY A 115 8.08 -2.48 9.47
CA GLY A 115 8.49 -2.01 8.14
C GLY A 115 9.46 -2.94 7.39
N ARG A 116 9.68 -4.16 7.89
CA ARG A 116 10.58 -5.16 7.30
C ARG A 116 9.82 -6.43 6.91
N LEU A 117 10.26 -7.06 5.81
CA LEU A 117 9.74 -8.35 5.38
C LEU A 117 10.26 -9.46 6.29
N GLN A 118 9.34 -10.30 6.75
CA GLN A 118 9.62 -11.41 7.65
C GLN A 118 9.27 -12.72 6.95
N LEU A 119 10.28 -13.54 6.72
CA LEU A 119 10.13 -14.83 6.06
C LEU A 119 10.22 -15.98 7.07
N THR A 120 9.33 -16.95 6.93
CA THR A 120 9.37 -18.22 7.66
C THR A 120 9.18 -19.39 6.68
N GLU A 121 9.58 -20.60 7.07
CA GLU A 121 9.30 -21.78 6.25
C GLU A 121 7.80 -22.05 6.17
N THR A 122 7.34 -22.51 5.02
CA THR A 122 5.98 -23.03 4.90
C THR A 122 5.90 -24.36 5.65
N VAL A 123 5.07 -24.43 6.70
CA VAL A 123 4.87 -25.67 7.45
C VAL A 123 4.17 -26.67 6.54
N LYS A 124 4.71 -27.89 6.39
CA LYS A 124 4.17 -28.97 5.53
C LYS A 124 2.84 -29.57 6.03
N HIS A 125 2.03 -28.82 6.76
CA HIS A 125 0.72 -29.29 7.19
C HIS A 125 -0.30 -29.17 6.06
N PRO A 126 -1.26 -30.11 5.93
CA PRO A 126 -2.25 -30.12 4.84
C PRO A 126 -3.27 -28.97 4.89
N ALA A 127 -3.10 -28.00 5.80
CA ALA A 127 -3.99 -26.87 5.90
C ALA A 127 -3.79 -25.97 4.68
N VAL A 128 -4.90 -25.49 4.11
CA VAL A 128 -4.92 -24.57 2.97
C VAL A 128 -3.97 -23.40 3.26
N HIS A 129 -2.92 -23.25 2.46
CA HIS A 129 -1.93 -22.19 2.65
C HIS A 129 -2.56 -20.82 2.32
N MET A 130 -2.99 -20.09 3.35
CA MET A 130 -3.56 -18.74 3.22
C MET A 130 -2.47 -17.67 3.31
N SER A 131 -1.48 -17.78 2.42
CA SER A 131 -0.28 -16.93 2.44
C SER A 131 -0.58 -15.48 2.15
N ILE A 132 -1.57 -15.23 1.30
CA ILE A 132 -2.00 -13.88 0.93
C ILE A 132 -2.79 -13.26 2.09
N ASP A 133 -3.70 -14.01 2.73
CA ASP A 133 -4.40 -13.54 3.94
C ASP A 133 -3.41 -13.14 5.05
N MET A 134 -2.44 -14.01 5.34
CA MET A 134 -1.44 -13.74 6.38
C MET A 134 -0.60 -12.50 6.05
N PHE A 135 -0.19 -12.34 4.79
CA PHE A 135 0.56 -11.17 4.38
C PHE A 135 -0.28 -9.90 4.51
N PHE A 136 -1.51 -9.88 3.97
CA PHE A 136 -2.41 -8.73 4.04
C PHE A 136 -2.75 -8.32 5.47
N ARG A 137 -3.00 -9.28 6.37
CA ARG A 137 -3.20 -9.00 7.79
C ARG A 137 -2.01 -8.27 8.41
N SER A 138 -0.80 -8.79 8.17
CA SER A 138 0.42 -8.16 8.69
C SER A 138 0.68 -6.78 8.07
N LEU A 139 0.36 -6.62 6.79
CA LEU A 139 0.45 -5.35 6.08
C LEU A 139 -0.50 -4.32 6.68
N ALA A 140 -1.76 -4.68 6.92
CA ALA A 140 -2.76 -3.84 7.57
C ALA A 140 -2.27 -3.36 8.94
N ALA A 141 -1.75 -4.27 9.78
CA ALA A 141 -1.27 -3.96 11.12
C ALA A 141 -0.08 -2.98 11.14
N ASN A 142 0.77 -2.99 10.12
CA ASN A 142 1.99 -2.17 10.07
C ASN A 142 1.78 -0.84 9.32
N TYR A 143 0.95 -0.81 8.28
CA TYR A 143 0.80 0.35 7.41
C TYR A 143 -0.55 1.05 7.50
N GLY A 144 -1.54 0.47 8.19
CA GLY A 144 -2.81 1.12 8.46
C GLY A 144 -3.52 1.55 7.16
N ASN A 145 -3.94 2.81 7.12
CA ASN A 145 -4.58 3.40 5.95
C ASN A 145 -3.64 3.57 4.73
N ARG A 146 -2.34 3.34 4.89
CA ARG A 146 -1.34 3.35 3.81
C ARG A 146 -1.10 1.95 3.23
N ALA A 147 -1.83 0.94 3.70
CA ALA A 147 -1.82 -0.39 3.14
C ALA A 147 -2.78 -0.48 1.94
N VAL A 148 -2.32 -1.10 0.86
CA VAL A 148 -3.15 -1.42 -0.30
C VAL A 148 -3.07 -2.92 -0.55
N ALA A 149 -4.22 -3.54 -0.79
CA ALA A 149 -4.32 -4.92 -1.23
C ALA A 149 -4.89 -5.01 -2.64
N ILE A 150 -4.21 -5.76 -3.50
CA ILE A 150 -4.67 -6.13 -4.83
C ILE A 150 -4.84 -7.65 -4.87
N VAL A 151 -6.04 -8.11 -5.21
CA VAL A 151 -6.31 -9.54 -5.44
C VAL A 151 -6.46 -9.79 -6.94
N LEU A 152 -5.51 -10.53 -7.51
CA LEU A 152 -5.46 -10.90 -8.92
C LEU A 152 -6.00 -12.32 -9.16
N SER A 153 -6.00 -12.71 -10.44
CA SER A 153 -6.41 -14.02 -10.93
C SER A 153 -5.85 -15.15 -10.08
N GLY A 154 -6.73 -16.10 -9.76
CA GLY A 154 -6.41 -17.23 -8.92
C GLY A 154 -7.61 -18.12 -8.62
N THR A 155 -7.33 -19.35 -8.19
CA THR A 155 -8.34 -20.29 -7.69
C THR A 155 -8.47 -20.17 -6.18
N GLY A 156 -9.67 -20.46 -5.64
CA GLY A 156 -9.90 -20.49 -4.19
C GLY A 156 -10.25 -19.12 -3.62
N ALA A 157 -9.93 -18.90 -2.34
CA ALA A 157 -10.39 -17.76 -1.56
C ALA A 157 -9.26 -17.05 -0.78
N ASP A 158 -7.99 -17.38 -1.05
CA ASP A 158 -6.87 -16.72 -0.36
C ASP A 158 -6.84 -15.22 -0.67
N GLY A 159 -6.58 -14.41 0.34
CA GLY A 159 -6.66 -12.96 0.32
C GLY A 159 -8.01 -12.41 0.80
N SER A 160 -9.09 -13.20 0.80
CA SER A 160 -10.42 -12.72 1.19
C SER A 160 -10.53 -12.32 2.67
N ASN A 161 -9.84 -13.00 3.59
CA ASN A 161 -9.85 -12.57 4.99
C ASN A 161 -8.90 -11.41 5.22
N GLY A 162 -7.72 -11.44 4.60
CA GLY A 162 -6.71 -10.41 4.74
C GLY A 162 -7.17 -9.05 4.21
N ILE A 163 -7.98 -9.00 3.15
CA ILE A 163 -8.55 -7.72 2.68
C ILE A 163 -9.53 -7.10 3.69
N MET A 164 -10.17 -7.90 4.55
CA MET A 164 -11.01 -7.37 5.61
C MET A 164 -10.15 -6.60 6.62
N ASP A 165 -9.03 -7.19 7.03
CA ASP A 165 -8.04 -6.54 7.91
C ASP A 165 -7.53 -5.22 7.28
N ILE A 166 -7.22 -5.22 5.97
CA ILE A 166 -6.79 -4.01 5.23
C ILE A 166 -7.88 -2.93 5.26
N LYS A 167 -9.15 -3.29 5.05
CA LYS A 167 -10.26 -2.34 5.09
C LYS A 167 -10.52 -1.79 6.48
N GLU A 168 -10.47 -2.63 7.50
CA GLU A 168 -10.64 -2.20 8.90
C GLU A 168 -9.55 -1.22 9.30
N ALA A 169 -8.33 -1.42 8.81
CA ALA A 169 -7.21 -0.50 8.97
C ALA A 169 -7.33 0.81 8.15
N GLY A 170 -8.38 0.96 7.33
CA GLY A 170 -8.63 2.13 6.49
C GLY A 170 -7.86 2.14 5.16
N GLY A 171 -7.27 1.01 4.77
CA GLY A 171 -6.54 0.83 3.52
C GLY A 171 -7.45 0.72 2.29
N LEU A 172 -6.81 0.59 1.13
CA LEU A 172 -7.48 0.41 -0.17
C LEU A 172 -7.46 -1.07 -0.58
N VAL A 173 -8.59 -1.56 -1.08
CA VAL A 173 -8.69 -2.91 -1.63
C VAL A 173 -9.18 -2.85 -3.07
N ILE A 174 -8.41 -3.44 -3.98
CA ILE A 174 -8.75 -3.59 -5.39
C ILE A 174 -8.80 -5.07 -5.73
N ALA A 175 -9.85 -5.51 -6.42
CA ALA A 175 -9.92 -6.87 -6.97
C ALA A 175 -9.92 -6.83 -8.49
N GLN A 176 -9.32 -7.85 -9.11
CA GLN A 176 -9.34 -7.97 -10.56
C GLN A 176 -10.78 -8.16 -11.09
N ASP A 177 -11.08 -7.49 -12.19
CA ASP A 177 -12.29 -7.75 -12.97
C ASP A 177 -12.26 -9.20 -13.47
N SER A 178 -13.32 -9.95 -13.17
CA SER A 178 -13.46 -11.37 -13.52
C SER A 178 -13.43 -11.59 -15.03
N GLN A 179 -13.82 -10.59 -15.84
CA GLN A 179 -13.72 -10.65 -17.31
C GLN A 179 -12.26 -10.67 -17.81
N THR A 180 -11.33 -10.17 -17.01
CA THR A 180 -9.90 -10.14 -17.34
C THR A 180 -9.09 -11.18 -16.56
N ALA A 181 -9.71 -11.86 -15.60
CA ALA A 181 -9.08 -12.90 -14.81
C ALA A 181 -9.15 -14.23 -15.57
N LYS A 182 -8.02 -14.92 -15.69
CA LYS A 182 -7.99 -16.28 -16.26
C LYS A 182 -8.67 -17.27 -15.32
N PHE A 183 -8.54 -17.05 -14.02
CA PHE A 183 -9.25 -17.76 -12.96
C PHE A 183 -9.82 -16.72 -12.00
N ASP A 184 -11.14 -16.73 -11.85
CA ASP A 184 -11.88 -15.68 -11.14
C ASP A 184 -12.25 -16.04 -9.69
N GLY A 185 -11.83 -17.21 -9.20
CA GLY A 185 -12.13 -17.69 -7.85
C GLY A 185 -11.71 -16.69 -6.76
N MET A 186 -10.42 -16.34 -6.72
CA MET A 186 -9.89 -15.39 -5.74
C MET A 186 -10.51 -13.98 -5.89
N PRO A 187 -10.55 -13.37 -7.10
CA PRO A 187 -11.22 -12.07 -7.27
C PRO A 187 -12.71 -12.07 -6.88
N ASN A 188 -13.48 -13.11 -7.22
CA ASN A 188 -14.89 -13.21 -6.84
C ASN A 188 -15.04 -13.41 -5.33
N SER A 189 -14.20 -14.25 -4.72
CA SER A 189 -14.19 -14.44 -3.26
C SER A 189 -13.92 -13.12 -2.53
N ALA A 190 -12.92 -12.36 -2.98
CA ALA A 190 -12.63 -11.04 -2.46
C ALA A 190 -13.85 -10.09 -2.59
N LYS A 191 -14.50 -10.04 -3.76
CA LYS A 191 -15.71 -9.22 -3.98
C LYS A 191 -16.85 -9.59 -3.04
N MET A 192 -17.07 -10.89 -2.79
CA MET A 192 -18.16 -11.38 -1.93
C MET A 192 -18.03 -10.93 -0.47
N THR A 193 -16.85 -10.50 -0.03
CA THR A 193 -16.68 -9.92 1.32
C THR A 193 -17.38 -8.56 1.50
N GLY A 194 -17.73 -7.89 0.40
CA GLY A 194 -18.25 -6.51 0.43
C GLY A 194 -17.21 -5.46 0.87
N LYS A 195 -15.92 -5.84 0.89
CA LYS A 195 -14.81 -4.99 1.34
C LYS A 195 -13.92 -4.47 0.20
N VAL A 196 -14.17 -4.86 -1.04
CA VAL A 196 -13.45 -4.34 -2.22
C VAL A 196 -13.93 -2.92 -2.53
N ASP A 197 -13.02 -1.95 -2.66
CA ASP A 197 -13.34 -0.58 -3.06
C ASP A 197 -13.57 -0.47 -4.57
N ASP A 198 -12.72 -1.13 -5.36
CA ASP A 198 -12.75 -1.04 -6.82
C ASP A 198 -12.53 -2.42 -7.47
N VAL A 199 -13.32 -2.71 -8.50
CA VAL A 199 -13.14 -3.89 -9.36
C VAL A 199 -12.63 -3.40 -10.71
N LEU A 200 -11.38 -3.73 -11.05
CA LEU A 200 -10.67 -3.15 -12.19
C LEU A 200 -9.91 -4.20 -12.98
N SER A 201 -9.73 -3.97 -14.29
CA SER A 201 -8.73 -4.72 -15.06
C SER A 201 -7.31 -4.38 -14.58
N PRO A 202 -6.32 -5.29 -14.70
CA PRO A 202 -4.94 -5.02 -14.29
C PRO A 202 -4.36 -3.75 -14.92
N LYS A 203 -4.76 -3.43 -16.16
CA LYS A 203 -4.39 -2.22 -16.88
C LYS A 203 -4.88 -0.92 -16.22
N GLN A 204 -6.03 -0.95 -15.54
CA GLN A 204 -6.63 0.22 -14.91
C GLN A 204 -6.16 0.44 -13.46
N MET A 205 -5.60 -0.60 -12.82
CA MET A 205 -5.19 -0.52 -11.41
C MET A 205 -4.07 0.51 -11.16
N PRO A 206 -3.02 0.65 -12.00
CA PRO A 206 -1.98 1.66 -11.82
C PRO A 206 -2.52 3.10 -11.66
N GLU A 207 -3.43 3.51 -12.55
CA GLU A 207 -4.04 4.85 -12.47
C GLU A 207 -4.82 5.04 -11.16
N ARG A 208 -5.56 4.01 -10.73
CA ARG A 208 -6.30 4.05 -9.47
C ARG A 208 -5.39 4.14 -8.24
N LEU A 209 -4.21 3.51 -8.28
CA LEU A 209 -3.18 3.62 -7.23
C LEU A 209 -2.59 5.03 -7.20
N ILE A 210 -2.24 5.60 -8.35
CA ILE A 210 -1.69 6.97 -8.44
C ILE A 210 -2.71 7.99 -7.89
N GLN A 211 -3.99 7.84 -8.23
CA GLN A 211 -5.06 8.67 -7.67
C GLN A 211 -5.19 8.52 -6.15
N HIS A 212 -5.04 7.30 -5.62
CA HIS A 212 -5.03 7.08 -4.18
C HIS A 212 -3.87 7.81 -3.50
N MET A 213 -2.69 7.77 -4.11
CA MET A 213 -1.46 8.39 -3.60
C MET A 213 -1.52 9.91 -3.55
N ARG A 214 -2.26 10.56 -4.47
CA ARG A 214 -2.52 12.01 -4.40
C ARG A 214 -3.21 12.41 -3.10
N GLY A 215 -4.05 11.55 -2.54
CA GLY A 215 -4.71 11.76 -1.24
C GLY A 215 -3.76 11.78 -0.03
N PHE A 216 -2.51 11.31 -0.20
CA PHE A 216 -1.45 11.37 0.80
C PHE A 216 -0.43 12.48 0.53
N GLY A 217 -0.56 13.24 -0.56
CA GLY A 217 0.39 14.29 -0.95
C GLY A 217 1.73 13.76 -1.49
N VAL A 218 1.78 12.50 -1.95
CA VAL A 218 3.05 11.78 -2.26
C VAL A 218 3.42 11.81 -3.74
N VAL A 219 2.52 12.23 -4.63
CA VAL A 219 2.79 12.18 -6.07
C VAL A 219 3.41 13.50 -6.53
N ASN A 220 4.73 13.53 -6.72
CA ASN A 220 5.44 14.58 -7.42
C ASN A 220 5.74 14.10 -8.86
N LEU A 221 4.69 13.95 -9.67
CA LEU A 221 4.88 13.78 -11.11
C LEU A 221 5.39 15.12 -11.64
N SER A 222 6.61 15.16 -12.14
CA SER A 222 7.20 16.32 -12.79
C SER A 222 6.47 16.62 -14.10
N SER A 223 5.28 17.23 -14.01
CA SER A 223 4.55 17.87 -15.10
C SER A 223 3.31 18.59 -14.56
N ASN A 224 3.35 19.93 -14.62
CA ASN A 224 2.29 20.92 -14.30
C ASN A 224 1.68 20.88 -12.90
N GLN A 225 2.11 21.82 -12.05
CA GLN A 225 1.38 22.21 -10.85
C GLN A 225 0.05 22.88 -11.21
N GLU A 226 -1.04 22.10 -11.28
CA GLU A 226 -2.35 22.65 -10.99
C GLU A 226 -2.55 22.62 -9.47
N GLN A 227 -2.52 23.80 -8.85
CA GLN A 227 -2.93 23.98 -7.46
C GLN A 227 -4.40 23.54 -7.35
N LEU A 228 -4.67 22.53 -6.52
CA LEU A 228 -6.03 22.12 -6.18
C LEU A 228 -6.78 23.31 -5.57
N THR A 229 -7.97 23.58 -6.07
CA THR A 229 -8.80 24.66 -5.55
C THR A 229 -9.36 24.28 -4.18
N THR A 230 -9.72 25.29 -3.38
CA THR A 230 -10.36 25.09 -2.06
C THR A 230 -11.59 24.19 -2.15
N GLU A 231 -12.35 24.27 -3.24
CA GLU A 231 -13.52 23.42 -3.49
C GLU A 231 -13.13 21.95 -3.66
N GLN A 232 -12.07 21.67 -4.41
CA GLN A 232 -11.54 20.32 -4.57
C GLN A 232 -11.00 19.75 -3.25
N LEU A 233 -10.39 20.60 -2.42
CA LEU A 233 -9.92 20.23 -1.08
C LEU A 233 -11.08 19.91 -0.14
N ILE A 234 -12.15 20.72 -0.16
CA ILE A 234 -13.38 20.49 0.62
C ILE A 234 -14.03 19.17 0.19
N GLN A 235 -14.15 18.90 -1.12
CA GLN A 235 -14.69 17.63 -1.61
C GLN A 235 -13.86 16.41 -1.18
N LEU A 236 -12.53 16.55 -1.14
CA LEU A 236 -11.64 15.49 -0.66
C LEU A 236 -11.85 15.20 0.83
N ILE A 237 -11.97 16.25 1.64
CA ILE A 237 -12.24 16.15 3.07
C ILE A 237 -13.63 15.56 3.31
N LEU A 238 -14.65 16.02 2.59
CA LEU A 238 -16.02 15.52 2.71
C LEU A 238 -16.15 14.05 2.32
N ARG A 239 -15.43 13.56 1.30
CA ARG A 239 -15.40 12.12 0.97
C ARG A 239 -14.78 11.27 2.08
N ARG A 240 -13.73 11.79 2.74
CA ARG A 240 -13.05 11.09 3.84
C ARG A 240 -13.88 11.09 5.11
N SER A 241 -14.53 12.22 5.41
CA SER A 241 -15.41 12.40 6.57
C SER A 241 -16.78 11.75 6.38
N GLY A 242 -17.30 11.67 5.15
CA GLY A 242 -18.56 10.98 4.83
C GLY A 242 -18.50 9.48 5.15
N ARG A 243 -17.35 8.84 4.90
CA ARG A 243 -17.13 7.44 5.31
C ARG A 243 -17.05 7.29 6.83
N ILE A 244 -16.53 8.30 7.55
CA ILE A 244 -16.55 8.32 9.02
C ILE A 244 -17.99 8.49 9.52
N ALA A 245 -18.79 9.36 8.91
CA ALA A 245 -20.19 9.56 9.27
C ALA A 245 -21.04 8.29 9.02
N GLU A 246 -20.84 7.58 7.91
CA GLU A 246 -21.48 6.28 7.66
C GLU A 246 -21.01 5.19 8.64
N LEU A 247 -19.73 5.19 9.03
CA LEU A 247 -19.21 4.25 10.01
C LEU A 247 -19.79 4.53 11.40
N ILE A 248 -19.88 5.81 11.81
CA ILE A 248 -20.51 6.22 13.06
C ILE A 248 -22.00 5.87 13.03
N LEU A 249 -22.72 6.14 11.94
CA LEU A 249 -24.15 5.78 11.81
C LEU A 249 -24.38 4.27 11.91
N ARG A 250 -23.49 3.46 11.31
CA ARG A 250 -23.54 1.99 11.43
C ARG A 250 -23.26 1.52 12.86
N ILE A 251 -22.22 2.05 13.50
CA ILE A 251 -21.89 1.73 14.90
C ILE A 251 -23.05 2.13 15.82
N THR A 252 -23.65 3.32 15.64
CA THR A 252 -24.78 3.77 16.45
C THR A 252 -26.03 2.91 16.24
N ASN A 253 -26.31 2.46 15.01
CA ASN A 253 -27.46 1.57 14.75
C ASN A 253 -27.26 0.16 15.30
N GLU A 254 -26.04 -0.41 15.24
CA GLU A 254 -25.74 -1.70 15.87
C GLU A 254 -25.82 -1.62 17.40
N THR A 255 -25.37 -0.51 17.99
CA THR A 255 -25.44 -0.32 19.44
C THR A 255 -26.89 -0.16 19.94
N VAL A 256 -27.77 0.47 19.15
CA VAL A 256 -29.22 0.58 19.48
C VAL A 256 -29.90 -0.79 19.42
N CYS A 257 -29.59 -1.66 18.46
CA CYS A 257 -30.14 -3.02 18.40
C CYS A 257 -29.66 -3.93 19.55
N CYS A 258 -28.45 -3.73 20.07
CA CYS A 258 -27.94 -4.48 21.22
C CYS A 258 -28.60 -4.08 22.55
N VAL A 259 -29.06 -2.84 22.68
CA VAL A 259 -29.75 -2.36 23.90
C VAL A 259 -31.21 -2.84 23.94
N GLU A 260 -31.89 -2.97 22.79
CA GLU A 260 -33.27 -3.48 22.75
C GLU A 260 -33.39 -4.99 22.95
N SER A 261 -32.31 -5.75 22.69
CA SER A 261 -32.31 -7.22 22.84
C SER A 261 -32.09 -7.71 24.28
N ASN A 262 -31.67 -6.83 25.20
CA ASN A 262 -31.43 -7.16 26.62
C ASN A 262 -32.59 -6.75 27.57
N ALA A 263 -33.70 -6.24 27.05
CA ALA A 263 -34.83 -5.73 27.84
C ALA A 263 -36.00 -6.72 28.00
N VAL A 264 -35.82 -8.01 27.68
CA VAL A 264 -36.88 -9.03 27.77
C VAL A 264 -36.46 -10.21 28.65
N TRP A 265 -36.13 -9.98 29.92
CA TRP A 265 -36.21 -10.99 30.99
C TRP A 265 -36.33 -10.30 32.35
N SER A 266 -37.55 -9.95 32.74
CA SER A 266 -37.99 -9.76 34.13
C SER A 266 -39.50 -9.74 34.19
#